data_AF-A0A7J8HAM9-F1
#
_entry.id   AF-A0A7J8HAM9-F1
#
_cell.length_a   1.000
_cell.length_b   1.000
_cell.length_c   1.000
_cell.angle_alpha   90.00
_cell.angle_beta   90.00
_cell.angle_gamma   90.00
#
_symmetry.space_group_name_H-M   'P 1'
#
loop_
_entity.id
_entity.type
_entity.pdbx_description
1 polymer ?
#
loop_
_entity_poly.entity_id
_entity_poly.type
_entity_poly.pdbx_seq_one_letter_code
_entity_poly.pdbx_strand_id
1 'polypeptide(L)'
;MEDSTRDTEKAEKKKKDQEDPVDAIAPAINIQDEQFAGLSTTPAFNCLHELHAMGKLAGTRLAELKAKYTSLHDTVVSTQESEVQLLQSAKRFTEQIQQQQYHLQQADNFPEVFSTEVSKMREQLLKYQNEYNAVKERESHNQYRMNSLQEEKSLIIKEFEKIPKPGEMEKKMRLLRESTEEIRKEIMQKKLEIKNLREDLTSKQKQLVKEQKELEELLEYQVNLKDEVVHHQAIPVQIGKEIEKTTRKKVYDLIFLFLIIPNPLSQVMCVP
;
A
#
# COMPACT_ATOMS: atom_id res chain seq x y z
N MET A 1 83.89 53.59 -29.50
CA MET A 1 82.98 52.44 -29.64
C MET A 1 81.59 53.05 -29.74
N GLU A 2 81.16 53.61 -30.89
CA GLU A 2 80.76 52.92 -32.14
C GLU A 2 79.77 51.79 -31.79
N ASP A 3 78.47 51.87 -32.10
CA ASP A 3 77.81 51.95 -33.43
C ASP A 3 76.37 52.53 -33.24
N SER A 4 75.86 53.52 -33.98
CA SER A 4 75.17 53.44 -35.30
C SER A 4 74.16 52.27 -35.39
N THR A 5 72.87 52.39 -35.74
CA THR A 5 72.27 53.11 -36.87
C THR A 5 70.71 53.01 -36.80
N ARG A 6 70.03 54.12 -37.14
CA ARG A 6 68.90 54.25 -38.10
C ARG A 6 67.46 53.76 -37.80
N ASP A 7 66.59 54.77 -37.73
CA ASP A 7 65.24 54.96 -38.31
C ASP A 7 64.35 53.75 -38.64
N THR A 8 63.11 53.78 -38.14
CA THR A 8 61.93 53.77 -39.03
C THR A 8 60.67 54.22 -38.30
N GLU A 9 60.04 55.26 -38.86
CA GLU A 9 58.65 55.63 -38.61
C GLU A 9 57.73 54.43 -38.88
N LYS A 10 56.73 54.22 -38.02
CA LYS A 10 55.42 53.71 -38.45
C LYS A 10 54.34 54.10 -37.44
N ALA A 11 53.44 54.94 -37.93
CA ALA A 11 52.21 55.33 -37.28
C ALA A 11 51.33 54.08 -37.02
N GLU A 12 51.15 53.72 -35.76
CA GLU A 12 50.06 52.82 -35.36
C GLU A 12 48.82 53.65 -35.06
N LYS A 13 47.97 53.76 -36.08
CA LYS A 13 46.56 54.08 -35.93
C LYS A 13 45.96 53.13 -34.89
N LYS A 14 45.66 53.63 -33.69
CA LYS A 14 44.75 52.95 -32.76
C LYS A 14 43.40 52.78 -33.48
N LYS A 15 43.14 51.55 -33.93
CA LYS A 15 41.79 51.11 -34.30
C LYS A 15 40.93 51.30 -33.04
N LYS A 16 39.89 52.12 -33.14
CA LYS A 16 38.76 52.05 -32.23
C LYS A 16 38.09 50.71 -32.53
N ASP A 17 38.27 49.75 -31.63
CA ASP A 17 37.41 48.58 -31.60
C ASP A 17 36.02 49.08 -31.19
N GLN A 18 35.19 49.39 -32.19
CA GLN A 18 33.75 49.36 -32.02
C GLN A 18 33.41 47.88 -31.84
N GLU A 19 33.28 47.44 -30.59
CA GLU A 19 32.48 46.26 -30.29
C GLU A 19 31.05 46.62 -30.66
N ASP A 20 30.65 46.22 -31.87
CA ASP A 20 29.24 46.17 -32.23
C ASP A 20 28.52 45.28 -31.21
N PRO A 21 27.33 45.67 -30.72
CA PRO A 21 26.55 44.81 -29.85
C PRO A 21 26.34 43.49 -30.58
N VAL A 22 26.69 42.38 -29.93
CA VAL A 22 26.33 41.05 -30.41
C VAL A 22 24.82 40.94 -30.28
N ASP A 23 24.11 41.43 -31.29
CA ASP A 23 22.72 41.14 -31.50
C ASP A 23 22.65 39.64 -31.76
N ALA A 24 22.14 38.90 -30.76
CA ALA A 24 21.75 37.53 -30.96
C ALA A 24 20.68 37.52 -32.07
N ILE A 25 21.11 37.22 -33.29
CA ILE A 25 20.20 36.97 -34.41
C ILE A 25 19.47 35.66 -34.06
N ALA A 26 18.34 35.80 -33.38
CA ALA A 26 17.37 34.73 -33.26
C ALA A 26 16.95 34.33 -34.69
N PRO A 27 16.79 33.04 -34.98
CA PRO A 27 16.27 32.60 -36.27
C PRO A 27 14.97 33.33 -36.57
N ALA A 28 14.91 34.08 -37.66
CA ALA A 28 13.68 34.65 -38.17
C ALA A 28 12.83 33.51 -38.72
N ILE A 29 12.19 32.74 -37.83
CA ILE A 29 11.12 31.86 -38.23
C ILE A 29 9.95 32.79 -38.55
N ASN A 30 9.79 33.12 -39.83
CA ASN A 30 8.63 33.82 -40.36
C ASN A 30 7.40 32.89 -40.24
N ILE A 31 6.84 32.75 -39.05
CA ILE A 31 5.63 31.96 -38.75
C ILE A 31 4.37 32.86 -38.84
N GLN A 32 4.52 34.16 -39.13
CA GLN A 32 3.35 35.04 -39.28
C GLN A 32 2.44 34.62 -40.44
N ASP A 33 2.98 33.95 -41.47
CA ASP A 33 2.20 33.43 -42.59
C ASP A 33 1.29 32.22 -42.20
N GLU A 34 1.58 31.51 -41.11
CA GLU A 34 0.73 30.41 -40.60
C GLU A 34 -0.27 30.85 -39.52
N GLN A 35 -0.09 32.02 -38.89
CA GLN A 35 -0.98 32.51 -37.82
C GLN A 35 -2.43 32.78 -38.27
N PHE A 36 -2.65 32.93 -39.58
CA PHE A 36 -3.98 33.19 -40.15
C PHE A 36 -4.64 31.99 -40.83
N ALA A 37 -3.96 30.84 -40.92
CA ALA A 37 -4.58 29.62 -41.43
C ALA A 37 -5.45 28.99 -40.33
N GLY A 38 -6.76 28.89 -40.55
CA GLY A 38 -7.64 28.20 -39.61
C GLY A 38 -7.13 26.77 -39.33
N LEU A 39 -7.18 26.33 -38.07
CA LEU A 39 -6.70 24.99 -37.66
C LEU A 39 -7.20 23.84 -38.56
N SER A 40 -8.38 24.00 -39.17
CA SER A 40 -8.99 23.06 -40.10
C SER A 40 -8.29 22.94 -41.46
N THR A 41 -7.51 23.93 -41.88
CA THR A 41 -6.74 23.91 -43.14
C THR A 41 -5.31 23.43 -42.94
N THR A 42 -4.91 23.14 -41.70
CA THR A 42 -3.56 22.65 -41.42
C THR A 42 -3.34 21.29 -42.07
N PRO A 43 -2.13 21.01 -42.61
CA PRO A 43 -1.78 19.71 -43.18
C PRO A 43 -2.05 18.54 -42.22
N ALA A 44 -1.88 18.78 -40.91
CA ALA A 44 -2.20 17.82 -39.87
C ALA A 44 -3.69 17.46 -39.84
N PHE A 45 -4.60 18.44 -39.84
CA PHE A 45 -6.05 18.16 -39.86
C PHE A 45 -6.47 17.47 -41.17
N ASN A 46 -5.91 17.87 -42.31
CA ASN A 46 -6.20 17.24 -43.60
C ASN A 46 -5.78 15.76 -43.62
N CYS A 47 -4.58 15.43 -43.12
CA CYS A 47 -4.11 14.05 -43.00
C CYS A 47 -5.00 13.21 -42.07
N LEU A 48 -5.44 13.78 -40.94
CA LEU A 48 -6.34 13.11 -40.02
C LEU A 48 -7.72 12.82 -40.64
N HIS A 49 -8.23 13.75 -41.45
CA HIS A 49 -9.47 13.56 -42.19
C HIS A 49 -9.36 12.48 -43.27
N GLU A 50 -8.24 12.43 -44.00
CA GLU A 50 -7.97 11.40 -45.00
C GLU A 50 -7.90 10.00 -44.37
N LEU A 51 -7.17 9.85 -43.26
CA LEU A 51 -7.07 8.56 -42.53
C LEU A 51 -8.41 8.05 -42.00
N HIS A 52 -9.30 8.96 -41.58
CA HIS A 52 -10.67 8.63 -41.21
C HIS A 52 -11.51 8.23 -42.44
N ALA A 53 -11.39 8.94 -43.55
CA ALA A 53 -12.10 8.62 -44.80
C ALA A 53 -11.68 7.25 -45.36
N MET A 54 -10.42 6.86 -45.19
CA MET A 54 -9.90 5.52 -45.52
C MET A 54 -10.35 4.42 -44.53
N GLY A 55 -11.12 4.74 -43.49
CA GLY A 55 -11.58 3.79 -42.47
C GLY A 55 -10.48 3.29 -41.51
N LYS A 56 -9.26 3.84 -41.58
CA LYS A 56 -8.12 3.45 -40.74
C LYS A 56 -8.19 4.03 -39.32
N LEU A 57 -9.01 5.07 -39.12
CA LEU A 57 -9.15 5.80 -37.87
C LEU A 57 -10.62 5.86 -37.46
N ALA A 58 -10.95 5.43 -36.24
CA ALA A 58 -12.29 5.59 -35.69
C ALA A 58 -12.58 7.07 -35.39
N GLY A 59 -13.84 7.51 -35.56
CA GLY A 59 -14.24 8.91 -35.35
C GLY A 59 -13.96 9.45 -33.94
N THR A 60 -14.06 8.60 -32.92
CA THR A 60 -13.69 8.97 -31.53
C THR A 60 -12.19 9.29 -31.41
N ARG A 61 -11.33 8.50 -32.07
CA ARG A 61 -9.88 8.70 -32.09
C ARG A 61 -9.48 9.93 -32.92
N LEU A 62 -10.21 10.21 -34.00
CA LEU A 62 -10.07 11.44 -34.78
C LEU A 62 -10.33 12.69 -33.92
N ALA A 63 -11.43 12.68 -33.17
CA ALA A 63 -11.79 13.79 -32.29
C ALA A 63 -10.74 14.01 -31.18
N GLU A 64 -10.28 12.92 -30.55
CA GLU A 64 -9.21 12.97 -29.55
C GLU A 64 -7.91 13.56 -30.11
N LEU A 65 -7.50 13.13 -31.32
CA LEU A 65 -6.25 13.56 -31.93
C LEU A 65 -6.31 15.03 -32.40
N LYS A 66 -7.47 15.48 -32.87
CA LYS A 66 -7.74 16.90 -33.14
C LYS A 66 -7.70 17.76 -31.89
N ALA A 67 -8.29 17.29 -30.79
CA ALA A 67 -8.24 18.00 -29.51
C ALA A 67 -6.79 18.14 -28.99
N LYS A 68 -6.01 17.06 -29.08
CA LYS A 68 -4.57 17.09 -28.72
C LYS A 68 -3.76 18.03 -29.59
N TYR A 69 -3.98 18.01 -30.91
CA TYR A 69 -3.29 18.92 -31.83
C TYR A 69 -3.66 20.38 -31.57
N THR A 70 -4.94 20.67 -31.33
CA THR A 70 -5.43 22.02 -31.01
C THR A 70 -4.76 22.53 -29.72
N SER A 71 -4.77 21.71 -28.66
CA SER A 71 -4.10 22.05 -27.39
C SER A 71 -2.60 22.28 -27.55
N LEU A 72 -1.92 21.47 -28.38
CA LEU A 72 -0.51 21.67 -28.68
C LEU A 72 -0.28 22.98 -29.44
N HIS A 73 -1.08 23.25 -30.46
CA HIS A 73 -1.00 24.48 -31.24
C HIS A 73 -1.20 25.72 -30.35
N ASP A 74 -2.23 25.72 -29.50
CA ASP A 74 -2.51 26.83 -28.57
C ASP A 74 -1.35 27.02 -27.57
N THR A 75 -0.72 25.93 -27.13
CA THR A 75 0.46 25.99 -26.26
C THR A 75 1.66 26.59 -26.99
N VAL A 76 1.89 26.21 -28.25
CA VAL A 76 2.99 26.75 -29.06
C VAL A 76 2.78 28.24 -29.32
N VAL A 77 1.57 28.64 -29.73
CA VAL A 77 1.23 30.05 -29.98
C VAL A 77 1.41 30.89 -28.72
N SER A 78 0.83 30.47 -27.59
CA SER A 78 0.99 31.19 -26.32
C SER A 78 2.44 31.27 -25.83
N THR A 79 3.23 30.21 -26.05
CA THR A 79 4.66 30.22 -25.71
C THR A 79 5.42 31.21 -26.58
N GLN A 80 5.14 31.24 -27.89
CA GLN A 80 5.77 32.18 -28.83
C GLN A 80 5.37 33.64 -28.52
N GLU A 81 4.11 33.90 -28.22
CA GLU A 81 3.65 35.23 -27.79
C GLU A 81 4.36 35.66 -26.50
N SER A 82 4.48 34.76 -25.53
CA SER A 82 5.23 35.02 -24.29
C SER A 82 6.72 35.26 -24.55
N GLU A 83 7.34 34.53 -25.48
CA GLU A 83 8.73 34.72 -25.86
C GLU A 83 8.94 36.11 -26.47
N VAL A 84 8.08 36.52 -27.41
CA VAL A 84 8.14 37.85 -28.03
C VAL A 84 7.99 38.95 -26.97
N GLN A 85 7.06 38.80 -26.01
CA GLN A 85 6.89 39.76 -24.92
C GLN A 85 8.13 39.83 -24.00
N LEU A 86 8.74 38.69 -23.70
CA LEU A 86 9.97 38.63 -22.91
C LEU A 86 11.13 39.31 -23.64
N LEU A 87 11.28 39.08 -24.95
CA LEU A 87 12.31 39.72 -25.76
C LEU A 87 12.12 41.25 -25.83
N GLN A 88 10.89 41.73 -26.00
CA GLN A 88 10.59 43.16 -25.95
C GLN A 88 10.90 43.76 -24.57
N SER A 89 10.58 43.05 -23.50
CA SER A 89 10.89 43.47 -22.14
C SER A 89 12.41 43.52 -21.90
N ALA A 90 13.14 42.49 -22.34
CA ALA A 90 14.59 42.45 -22.26
C ALA A 90 15.24 43.63 -22.99
N LYS A 91 14.79 43.95 -24.22
CA LYS A 91 15.27 45.11 -24.97
C LYS A 91 15.05 46.41 -24.19
N ARG A 92 13.84 46.63 -23.67
CA ARG A 92 13.49 47.82 -22.87
C ARG A 92 14.37 47.93 -21.62
N PHE A 93 14.60 46.85 -20.90
CA PHE A 93 15.46 46.87 -19.71
C PHE A 93 16.92 47.15 -20.05
N THR A 94 17.44 46.60 -21.15
CA THR A 94 18.79 46.91 -21.63
C THR A 94 18.95 48.39 -21.96
N GLU A 95 17.98 49.00 -22.65
CA GLU A 95 17.98 50.45 -22.92
C GLU A 95 17.97 51.28 -21.62
N GLN A 96 17.17 50.88 -20.63
CA GLN A 96 17.12 51.55 -19.33
C GLN A 96 18.45 51.44 -18.57
N ILE A 97 19.09 50.26 -18.58
CA ILE A 97 20.39 50.04 -17.94
C ILE A 97 21.45 50.94 -18.58
N GLN A 98 21.49 51.03 -19.92
CA GLN A 98 22.43 51.88 -20.63
C GLN A 98 22.25 53.37 -20.28
N GLN A 99 21.00 53.85 -20.20
CA GLN A 99 20.70 55.22 -19.78
C GLN A 99 21.15 55.49 -18.34
N GLN A 100 20.87 54.57 -17.42
CA GLN A 100 21.30 54.68 -16.02
C GLN A 100 22.82 54.69 -15.90
N GLN A 101 23.51 53.82 -16.64
CA GLN A 101 24.96 53.77 -16.67
C GLN A 101 25.58 55.07 -17.21
N TYR A 102 24.98 55.66 -18.24
CA TYR A 102 25.39 56.96 -18.75
C TYR A 102 25.23 58.08 -17.71
N HIS A 103 24.10 58.12 -17.00
CA HIS A 103 23.89 59.11 -15.94
C HIS A 103 24.83 58.93 -14.75
N LEU A 104 25.13 57.70 -14.35
CA LEU A 104 26.14 57.42 -13.33
C LEU A 104 27.52 57.89 -13.77
N GLN A 105 27.91 57.62 -15.02
CA GLN A 105 29.18 58.09 -15.57
C GLN A 105 29.28 59.62 -15.61
N GLN A 106 28.19 60.32 -15.91
CA GLN A 106 28.16 61.78 -15.79
C GLN A 106 28.31 62.27 -14.34
N ALA A 107 27.67 61.59 -13.39
CA ALA A 107 27.77 61.94 -11.97
C ALA A 107 29.18 61.68 -11.40
N ASP A 108 29.88 60.67 -11.91
CA ASP A 108 31.27 60.37 -11.55
C ASP A 108 32.26 61.39 -12.11
N ASN A 109 31.93 62.05 -13.23
CA ASN A 109 32.76 63.12 -13.80
C ASN A 109 32.65 64.41 -12.96
N PHE A 110 33.49 64.49 -11.93
CA PHE A 110 33.67 65.71 -11.13
C PHE A 110 34.14 66.87 -12.03
N PRO A 111 33.68 68.12 -11.85
CA PRO A 111 34.15 69.25 -12.66
C PRO A 111 35.67 69.41 -12.52
N GLU A 112 36.40 69.11 -13.60
CA GLU A 112 37.87 69.10 -13.71
C GLU A 112 38.55 70.46 -13.41
N VAL A 113 37.77 71.51 -13.20
CA VAL A 113 38.24 72.90 -13.25
C VAL A 113 39.23 73.23 -12.12
N PHE A 114 39.26 72.46 -11.02
CA PHE A 114 40.29 72.59 -9.98
C PHE A 114 40.70 71.24 -9.38
N SER A 115 41.43 70.43 -10.17
CA SER A 115 42.17 69.26 -9.68
C SER A 115 43.27 69.68 -8.68
N THR A 116 42.88 70.00 -7.46
CA THR A 116 43.79 70.17 -6.33
C THR A 116 44.13 68.81 -5.73
N GLU A 117 45.30 68.68 -5.13
CA GLU A 117 45.71 67.45 -4.42
C GLU A 117 44.67 67.01 -3.38
N VAL A 118 44.08 67.97 -2.67
CA VAL A 118 42.98 67.75 -1.71
C VAL A 118 41.76 67.11 -2.37
N SER A 119 41.42 67.48 -3.61
CA SER A 119 40.31 66.87 -4.35
C SER A 119 40.59 65.40 -4.66
N LYS A 120 41.80 65.07 -5.11
CA LYS A 120 42.23 63.69 -5.40
C LYS A 120 42.25 62.82 -4.15
N MET A 121 42.71 63.36 -3.03
CA MET A 121 42.70 62.65 -1.75
C MET A 121 41.28 62.37 -1.25
N ARG A 122 40.34 63.32 -1.42
CA ARG A 122 38.92 63.11 -1.06
C ARG A 122 38.27 62.05 -1.93
N GLU A 123 38.55 62.06 -3.23
CA GLU A 123 38.06 61.04 -4.17
C GLU A 123 38.56 59.64 -3.79
N GLN A 124 39.86 59.49 -3.52
CA GLN A 124 40.43 58.21 -3.07
C GLN A 124 39.81 57.75 -1.75
N LEU A 125 39.62 58.66 -0.78
CA LEU A 125 38.98 58.33 0.49
C LEU A 125 37.56 57.81 0.30
N LEU A 126 36.74 58.52 -0.49
CA LEU A 126 35.36 58.11 -0.77
C LEU A 126 35.31 56.76 -1.50
N LYS A 127 36.22 56.54 -2.46
CA LYS A 127 36.34 55.27 -3.17
C LYS A 127 36.63 54.12 -2.21
N TYR A 128 37.66 54.23 -1.37
CA TYR A 128 38.00 53.18 -0.41
C TYR A 128 36.92 52.97 0.65
N GLN A 129 36.23 54.03 1.08
CA GLN A 129 35.13 53.92 2.03
C GLN A 129 33.93 53.18 1.44
N ASN A 130 33.59 53.44 0.17
CA ASN A 130 32.54 52.72 -0.54
C ASN A 130 32.90 51.25 -0.74
N GLU A 131 34.13 50.96 -1.18
CA GLU A 131 34.65 49.59 -1.32
C GLU A 131 34.61 48.84 0.01
N TYR A 132 35.07 49.47 1.10
CA TYR A 132 35.03 48.89 2.44
C TYR A 132 33.60 48.55 2.89
N ASN A 133 32.66 49.48 2.72
CA ASN A 133 31.26 49.25 3.07
C ASN A 133 30.63 48.12 2.24
N ALA A 134 30.92 48.06 0.94
CA ALA A 134 30.43 47.01 0.06
C ALA A 134 30.98 45.62 0.44
N VAL A 135 32.25 45.54 0.86
CA VAL A 135 32.84 44.30 1.36
C VAL A 135 32.23 43.89 2.70
N LYS A 136 32.05 44.85 3.62
CA LYS A 136 31.45 44.62 4.95
C LYS A 136 30.02 44.10 4.86
N GLU A 137 29.20 44.64 3.96
CA GLU A 137 27.84 44.16 3.73
C GLU A 137 27.85 42.72 3.17
N ARG A 138 28.74 42.45 2.21
CA ARG A 138 28.92 41.09 1.66
C ARG A 138 29.36 40.09 2.72
N GLU A 139 30.27 40.48 3.60
CA GLU A 139 30.73 39.67 4.72
C GLU A 139 29.56 39.34 5.66
N SER A 140 28.76 40.35 6.02
CA SER A 140 27.58 40.15 6.87
C SER A 140 26.61 39.15 6.23
N HIS A 141 26.29 39.33 4.94
CA HIS A 141 25.42 38.40 4.21
C HIS A 141 25.98 36.97 4.18
N ASN A 142 27.28 36.82 3.90
CA ASN A 142 27.94 35.52 3.91
C ASN A 142 27.91 34.86 5.29
N GLN A 143 28.08 35.64 6.36
CA GLN A 143 28.00 35.14 7.73
C GLN A 143 26.60 34.62 8.06
N TYR A 144 25.55 35.35 7.67
CA TYR A 144 24.17 34.88 7.82
C TYR A 144 23.95 33.56 7.06
N ARG A 145 24.40 33.49 5.81
CA ARG A 145 24.29 32.27 4.99
C ARG A 145 25.03 31.10 5.62
N MET A 146 26.24 31.33 6.13
CA MET A 146 27.03 30.31 6.82
C MET A 146 26.30 29.77 8.05
N ASN A 147 25.77 30.66 8.90
CA ASN A 147 25.05 30.27 10.10
C ASN A 147 23.80 29.43 9.75
N SER A 148 23.02 29.88 8.76
CA SER A 148 21.83 29.14 8.28
C SER A 148 22.18 27.73 7.80
N LEU A 149 23.24 27.58 7.00
CA LEU A 149 23.68 26.28 6.50
C LEU A 149 24.20 25.39 7.63
N GLN A 150 24.84 25.97 8.64
CA GLN A 150 25.32 25.24 9.80
C GLN A 150 24.16 24.72 10.67
N GLU A 151 23.09 25.51 10.83
CA GLU A 151 21.85 25.09 11.49
C GLU A 151 21.17 23.95 10.72
N GLU A 152 21.01 24.09 9.40
CA GLU A 152 20.44 23.05 8.54
C GLU A 152 21.24 21.75 8.63
N LYS A 153 22.57 21.82 8.53
CA LYS A 153 23.46 20.67 8.73
C LYS A 153 23.26 20.03 10.10
N SER A 154 23.11 20.82 11.16
CA SER A 154 22.87 20.30 12.51
C SER A 154 21.55 19.56 12.60
N LEU A 155 20.48 20.09 11.99
CA LEU A 155 19.19 19.41 11.92
C LEU A 155 19.28 18.09 11.18
N ILE A 156 19.93 18.08 10.01
CA ILE A 156 20.12 16.85 9.20
C ILE A 156 20.89 15.79 9.99
N ILE A 157 21.96 16.16 10.70
CA ILE A 157 22.72 15.22 11.53
C ILE A 157 21.84 14.64 12.64
N LYS A 158 21.06 15.46 13.33
CA LYS A 158 20.14 14.99 14.38
C LYS A 158 19.07 14.05 13.83
N GLU A 159 18.52 14.33 12.65
CA GLU A 159 17.57 13.41 12.00
C GLU A 159 18.25 12.09 11.60
N PHE A 160 19.50 12.15 11.11
CA PHE A 160 20.27 10.95 10.77
C PHE A 160 20.55 10.07 11.99
N GLU A 161 20.84 10.67 13.15
CA GLU A 161 21.06 9.94 14.41
C GLU A 161 19.81 9.22 14.93
N LYS A 162 18.60 9.66 14.55
CA LYS A 162 17.35 8.96 14.90
C LYS A 162 17.16 7.66 14.10
N ILE A 163 17.82 7.53 12.95
CA ILE A 163 17.72 6.32 12.14
C ILE A 163 18.45 5.19 12.88
N PRO A 164 17.75 4.09 13.23
CA PRO A 164 18.39 2.99 13.94
C PRO A 164 19.59 2.45 13.17
N LYS A 165 20.69 2.19 13.88
CA LYS A 165 21.92 1.70 13.25
C LYS A 165 21.67 0.36 12.55
N PRO A 166 22.34 0.06 11.43
CA PRO A 166 22.16 -1.20 10.70
C PRO A 166 22.27 -2.44 11.59
N GLY A 167 23.19 -2.45 12.56
CA GLY A 167 23.34 -3.56 13.51
C GLY A 167 22.16 -3.75 14.48
N GLU A 168 21.49 -2.68 14.89
CA GLU A 168 20.28 -2.76 15.73
C GLU A 168 19.08 -3.26 14.93
N MET A 169 18.95 -2.79 13.68
CA MET A 169 17.95 -3.28 12.73
C MET A 169 18.15 -4.77 12.43
N GLU A 170 19.40 -5.20 12.22
CA GLU A 170 19.71 -6.60 11.97
C GLU A 170 19.38 -7.47 13.19
N LYS A 171 19.71 -7.00 14.41
CA LYS A 171 19.34 -7.70 15.65
C LYS A 171 17.82 -7.84 15.79
N LYS A 172 17.06 -6.75 15.55
CA LYS A 172 15.59 -6.77 15.59
C LYS A 172 15.01 -7.71 14.53
N MET A 173 15.58 -7.72 13.32
CA MET A 173 15.20 -8.63 12.24
C MET A 173 15.48 -10.08 12.60
N ARG A 174 16.63 -10.37 13.21
CA ARG A 174 17.00 -11.72 13.65
C ARG A 174 16.04 -12.25 14.71
N LEU A 175 15.75 -11.44 15.74
CA LEU A 175 14.77 -11.79 16.79
C LEU A 175 13.37 -12.03 16.22
N LEU A 176 12.92 -11.20 15.28
CA LEU A 176 11.62 -11.39 14.62
C LEU A 176 11.59 -12.69 13.79
N ARG A 177 12.67 -13.02 13.08
CA ARG A 177 12.77 -14.28 12.33
C ARG A 177 12.74 -15.49 13.25
N GLU A 178 13.50 -15.46 14.34
CA GLU A 178 13.54 -16.52 15.35
C GLU A 178 12.16 -16.72 15.99
N SER A 179 11.51 -15.64 16.44
CA SER A 179 10.16 -15.69 17.00
C SER A 179 9.11 -16.21 16.00
N THR A 180 9.20 -15.80 14.73
CA THR A 180 8.31 -16.30 13.67
C THR A 180 8.48 -17.80 13.46
N GLU A 181 9.73 -18.28 13.49
CA GLU A 181 10.03 -19.69 13.27
C GLU A 181 9.60 -20.56 14.47
N GLU A 182 9.72 -20.04 15.68
CA GLU A 182 9.23 -20.70 16.90
C GLU A 182 7.71 -20.86 16.87
N ILE A 183 6.96 -19.80 16.54
CA ILE A 183 5.51 -19.85 16.37
C ILE A 183 5.11 -20.83 15.27
N ARG A 184 5.85 -20.91 14.15
CA ARG A 184 5.58 -21.89 13.09
C ARG A 184 5.73 -23.33 13.59
N LYS A 185 6.78 -23.63 14.36
CA LYS A 185 6.99 -24.95 14.95
C LYS A 185 5.86 -25.31 15.92
N GLU A 186 5.45 -24.38 16.76
CA GLU A 186 4.33 -24.57 17.69
C GLU A 186 3.02 -24.84 16.93
N ILE A 187 2.72 -24.07 15.88
CA ILE A 187 1.55 -24.30 15.02
C ILE A 187 1.59 -25.70 14.40
N MET A 188 2.75 -26.14 13.92
CA MET A 188 2.91 -27.47 13.32
C MET A 188 2.68 -28.58 14.36
N GLN A 189 3.24 -28.43 15.56
CA GLN A 189 3.04 -29.37 16.67
C GLN A 189 1.57 -29.43 17.09
N LYS A 190 0.91 -28.27 17.29
CA LYS A 190 -0.50 -28.20 17.65
C LYS A 190 -1.41 -28.79 16.57
N LYS A 191 -1.09 -28.60 15.30
CA LYS A 191 -1.82 -29.24 14.19
C LYS A 191 -1.71 -30.77 14.24
N LEU A 192 -0.55 -31.31 14.60
CA LEU A 192 -0.36 -32.75 14.76
C LEU A 192 -1.14 -33.28 15.97
N GLU A 193 -1.05 -32.58 17.11
CA GLU A 193 -1.80 -32.91 18.32
C GLU A 193 -3.32 -32.96 18.05
N ILE A 194 -3.86 -31.96 17.34
CA ILE A 194 -5.28 -31.93 16.94
C ILE A 194 -5.65 -33.13 16.06
N LYS A 195 -4.78 -33.54 15.12
CA LYS A 195 -5.05 -34.71 14.27
C LYS A 195 -5.13 -35.99 15.10
N ASN A 196 -4.14 -36.22 15.96
CA ASN A 196 -4.10 -37.40 16.83
C ASN A 196 -5.33 -37.45 17.74
N LEU A 197 -5.67 -36.33 18.40
CA LEU A 197 -6.86 -36.27 19.27
C LEU A 197 -8.17 -36.52 18.51
N ARG A 198 -8.28 -36.07 17.26
CA ARG A 198 -9.46 -36.36 16.42
C ARG A 198 -9.54 -37.84 16.05
N GLU A 199 -8.43 -38.47 15.73
CA GLU A 199 -8.35 -39.92 15.45
C GLU A 199 -8.73 -40.74 16.69
N ASP A 200 -8.16 -40.39 17.84
CA ASP A 200 -8.48 -41.02 19.13
C ASP A 200 -9.96 -40.87 19.48
N LEU A 201 -10.52 -39.67 19.38
CA LEU A 201 -11.95 -39.41 19.61
C LEU A 201 -12.82 -40.27 18.68
N THR A 202 -12.47 -40.33 17.39
CA THR A 202 -13.20 -41.15 16.41
C THR A 202 -13.13 -42.64 16.76
N SER A 203 -11.97 -43.13 17.23
CA SER A 203 -11.81 -44.52 17.66
C SER A 203 -12.67 -44.85 18.89
N LYS A 204 -12.69 -43.95 19.88
CA LYS A 204 -13.48 -44.10 21.10
C LYS A 204 -14.97 -44.03 20.82
N GLN A 205 -15.40 -43.15 19.92
CA GLN A 205 -16.80 -43.09 19.48
C GLN A 205 -17.24 -44.41 18.83
N LYS A 206 -16.40 -45.01 17.97
CA LYS A 206 -16.68 -46.31 17.36
C LYS A 206 -16.74 -47.43 18.40
N GLN A 207 -15.85 -47.41 19.39
CA GLN A 207 -15.84 -48.38 20.49
C GLN A 207 -17.12 -48.27 21.33
N LEU A 208 -17.50 -47.05 21.72
CA LEU A 208 -18.71 -46.78 22.51
C LEU A 208 -19.97 -47.30 21.80
N VAL A 209 -20.10 -47.08 20.49
CA VAL A 209 -21.25 -47.59 19.71
C VAL A 209 -21.31 -49.13 19.74
N LYS A 210 -20.16 -49.81 19.71
CA LYS A 210 -20.13 -51.29 19.82
C LYS A 210 -20.55 -51.75 21.21
N GLU A 211 -19.96 -51.16 22.25
CA GLU A 211 -20.29 -51.49 23.65
C GLU A 211 -21.76 -51.20 23.96
N GLN A 212 -22.34 -50.13 23.39
CA GLN A 212 -23.75 -49.81 23.53
C GLN A 212 -24.65 -50.87 22.88
N LYS A 213 -24.26 -51.38 21.70
CA LYS A 213 -24.99 -52.46 21.02
C LYS A 213 -24.91 -53.76 21.80
N GLU A 214 -23.73 -54.13 22.29
CA GLU A 214 -23.53 -55.33 23.13
C GLU A 214 -24.35 -55.25 24.43
N LEU A 215 -24.44 -54.06 25.03
CA LEU A 215 -25.28 -53.81 26.21
C LEU A 215 -26.78 -53.99 25.89
N GLU A 216 -27.23 -53.49 24.74
CA GLU A 216 -28.63 -53.65 24.29
C GLU A 216 -28.97 -55.12 24.05
N GLU A 217 -28.09 -55.89 23.41
CA GLU A 217 -28.22 -57.34 23.22
C GLU A 217 -28.28 -58.09 24.57
N LEU A 218 -27.46 -57.72 25.55
CA LEU A 218 -27.48 -58.30 26.90
C LEU A 218 -28.77 -57.97 27.66
N LEU A 219 -29.29 -56.75 27.52
CA LEU A 219 -30.55 -56.35 28.14
C LEU A 219 -31.73 -57.12 27.53
N GLU A 220 -31.77 -57.31 26.22
CA GLU A 220 -32.78 -58.13 25.55
C GLU A 220 -32.72 -59.59 26.03
N TYR A 221 -31.51 -60.16 26.12
CA TYR A 221 -31.31 -61.50 26.68
C TYR A 221 -31.78 -61.60 28.14
N GLN A 222 -31.53 -60.57 28.95
CA GLN A 222 -31.99 -60.52 30.34
C GLN A 222 -33.53 -60.50 30.42
N VAL A 223 -34.21 -59.77 29.54
CA VAL A 223 -35.68 -59.74 29.48
C VAL A 223 -36.22 -61.12 29.14
N ASN A 224 -35.68 -61.78 28.12
CA ASN A 224 -36.07 -63.13 27.73
C ASN A 224 -35.91 -64.13 28.88
N LEU A 225 -34.76 -64.10 29.59
CA LEU A 225 -34.54 -64.93 30.76
C LEU A 225 -35.52 -64.63 31.91
N LYS A 226 -35.87 -63.36 32.14
CA LYS A 226 -36.88 -63.00 33.15
C LYS A 226 -38.24 -63.58 32.79
N ASP A 227 -38.64 -63.50 31.53
CA ASP A 227 -39.90 -64.07 31.03
C ASP A 227 -39.92 -65.60 31.16
N GLU A 228 -38.82 -66.27 30.81
CA GLU A 228 -38.63 -67.70 31.04
C GLU A 228 -38.76 -68.04 32.54
N VAL A 229 -38.11 -67.30 33.43
CA VAL A 229 -38.19 -67.54 34.88
C VAL A 229 -39.63 -67.39 35.38
N VAL A 230 -40.35 -66.34 34.96
CA VAL A 230 -41.78 -66.16 35.31
C VAL A 230 -42.62 -67.31 34.78
N HIS A 231 -42.37 -67.75 33.54
CA HIS A 231 -43.05 -68.89 32.95
C HIS A 231 -42.83 -70.17 33.78
N HIS A 232 -41.57 -70.48 34.13
CA HIS A 232 -41.23 -71.65 34.94
C HIS A 232 -41.83 -71.58 36.36
N GLN A 233 -41.88 -70.39 36.98
CA GLN A 233 -42.52 -70.19 38.28
C GLN A 233 -44.04 -70.39 38.24
N ALA A 234 -44.69 -70.14 37.09
CA ALA A 234 -46.13 -70.36 36.92
C ALA A 234 -46.51 -71.84 36.83
N ILE A 235 -45.59 -72.72 36.39
CA ILE A 235 -45.84 -74.15 36.19
C ILE A 235 -46.29 -74.85 37.49
N PRO A 236 -45.58 -74.76 38.65
CA PRO A 236 -46.04 -75.34 39.91
C PRO A 236 -47.42 -74.83 40.35
N VAL A 237 -47.72 -73.54 40.12
CA VAL A 237 -49.01 -72.95 40.45
C VAL A 237 -50.14 -73.56 39.60
N GLN A 238 -49.89 -73.78 38.31
CA GLN A 238 -50.84 -74.45 37.41
C GLN A 238 -51.04 -75.92 37.79
N ILE A 239 -49.97 -76.66 38.04
CA ILE A 239 -50.02 -78.05 38.51
C ILE A 239 -50.80 -78.15 39.83
N GLY A 240 -50.53 -77.25 40.78
CA GLY A 240 -51.27 -77.18 42.05
C GLY A 240 -52.78 -76.99 41.85
N LYS A 241 -53.18 -76.09 40.93
CA LYS A 241 -54.59 -75.88 40.56
C LYS A 241 -55.20 -77.14 39.91
N GLU A 242 -54.47 -77.88 39.08
CA GLU A 242 -54.94 -79.11 38.45
C GLU A 242 -55.08 -80.27 39.44
N ILE A 243 -54.11 -80.43 40.35
CA ILE A 243 -54.19 -81.39 41.46
C ILE A 243 -55.44 -81.10 42.29
N GLU A 244 -55.66 -79.84 42.68
CA GLU A 244 -56.81 -79.46 43.49
C GLU A 244 -58.14 -79.75 42.77
N LYS A 245 -58.26 -79.40 41.48
CA LYS A 245 -59.42 -79.76 40.64
C LYS A 245 -59.65 -81.27 40.61
N THR A 246 -58.59 -82.06 40.46
CA THR A 246 -58.66 -83.53 40.39
C THR A 246 -59.05 -84.13 41.74
N THR A 247 -58.48 -83.63 42.83
CA THR A 247 -58.81 -84.05 44.20
C THR A 247 -60.26 -83.73 44.52
N ARG A 248 -60.77 -82.53 44.17
CA ARG A 248 -62.18 -82.18 44.33
C ARG A 248 -63.08 -83.16 43.58
N LYS A 249 -62.79 -83.47 42.30
CA LYS A 249 -63.54 -84.47 41.52
C LYS A 249 -63.54 -85.84 42.19
N LYS A 250 -62.37 -86.35 42.59
CA LYS A 250 -62.26 -87.64 43.29
C LYS A 250 -63.02 -87.67 44.61
N VAL A 251 -63.02 -86.57 45.38
CA VAL A 251 -63.80 -86.45 46.61
C VAL A 251 -65.30 -86.48 46.31
N TYR A 252 -65.75 -85.76 45.29
CA TYR A 252 -67.14 -85.86 44.83
C TYR A 252 -67.50 -87.27 44.37
N ASP A 253 -66.62 -87.94 43.62
CA ASP A 253 -66.81 -89.34 43.19
C ASP A 253 -66.84 -90.30 44.39
N LEU A 254 -66.00 -90.08 45.41
CA LEU A 254 -65.96 -90.90 46.62
C LEU A 254 -67.21 -90.68 47.49
N ILE A 255 -67.66 -89.42 47.63
CA ILE A 255 -68.92 -89.08 48.30
C ILE A 255 -70.10 -89.70 47.56
N PHE A 256 -70.09 -89.67 46.22
CA PHE A 256 -71.12 -90.29 45.38
C PHE A 256 -71.13 -91.82 45.55
N LEU A 257 -69.95 -92.45 45.63
CA LEU A 257 -69.82 -93.88 45.90
C LEU A 257 -70.29 -94.23 47.32
N PHE A 258 -70.01 -93.39 48.32
CA PHE A 258 -70.45 -93.59 49.71
C PHE A 258 -71.96 -93.36 49.92
N LEU A 259 -72.59 -92.52 49.09
CA LEU A 259 -74.05 -92.31 49.08
C LEU A 259 -74.82 -93.44 48.37
N ILE A 260 -74.16 -94.25 47.52
CA ILE A 260 -74.79 -95.33 46.75
C ILE A 260 -74.56 -96.73 47.36
N ILE A 261 -73.56 -96.91 48.24
CA ILE A 261 -73.38 -98.18 48.96
C ILE A 261 -74.30 -98.21 50.20
N PRO A 262 -75.32 -99.10 50.26
CA PRO A 262 -76.13 -99.27 51.46
C PRO A 262 -75.28 -99.90 52.57
N ASN A 263 -75.31 -99.29 53.74
CA ASN A 263 -74.72 -99.77 54.98
C ASN A 263 -75.61 -100.89 55.58
N PRO A 264 -75.21 -102.18 55.63
CA PRO A 264 -76.02 -103.23 56.24
C PRO A 264 -75.32 -103.76 57.50
N LEU A 265 -75.21 -102.93 58.54
CA LEU A 265 -74.97 -103.35 59.92
C LEU A 265 -76.03 -102.71 60.82
N SER A 266 -77.28 -103.09 60.60
CA SER A 266 -78.37 -103.03 61.58
C SER A 266 -79.52 -103.91 61.13
N GLN A 267 -79.48 -105.19 61.50
CA GLN A 267 -80.58 -105.85 62.21
C GLN A 267 -80.22 -107.32 62.48
N VAL A 268 -79.88 -107.57 63.73
CA VAL A 268 -79.99 -108.86 64.41
C VAL A 268 -81.44 -108.95 64.93
N MET A 269 -82.14 -110.06 64.70
CA MET A 269 -82.91 -110.84 65.71
C MET A 269 -84.02 -111.74 65.09
N CYS A 270 -84.21 -112.89 65.74
CA CYS A 270 -85.27 -113.94 65.64
C CYS A 270 -84.97 -115.09 64.65
N VAL A 271 -84.33 -116.23 65.02
CA VAL A 271 -84.75 -117.38 65.90
C VAL A 271 -85.81 -118.26 65.20
N PRO A 272 -85.83 -119.61 65.34
CA PRO A 272 -85.12 -120.49 66.31
C PRO A 272 -84.06 -121.45 65.75
#